data_AF-A0AAE2ZG45-F1
#
_entry.id   AF-A0AAE2ZG45-F1
#
_cell.length_a   1.000
_cell.length_b   1.000
_cell.length_c   1.000
_cell.angle_alpha   90.00
_cell.angle_beta   90.00
_cell.angle_gamma   90.00
#
_symmetry.space_group_name_H-M   'P 1'
#
loop_
_entity.id
_entity.type
_entity.pdbx_description
1 polymer ?
#
loop_
_entity_poly.entity_id
_entity_poly.type
_entity_poly.pdbx_seq_one_letter_code
_entity_poly.pdbx_strand_id
1 'polypeptide(L)'
;MSKYNRNLKIAIANQCLSGESSEALSRMYDISSRQIRYWAQVVTIHGNNAFQPTPHLRCAKARLQAIKLMWTHDWSLGHTSAVLNLTTTGTLSLWLDRYDKYGFKGLEYCSRGRKPMDFSKIITDRPDDEKTLEELKEEVAYLRAENAVLKKLEQIKRRQAKKRR
;
A
#
# COMPACT_ATOMS: atom_id res chain seq x y z
N MET A 1 -4.40 -18.77 2.50
CA MET A 1 -5.85 -19.07 2.59
C MET A 1 -6.50 -17.91 3.32
N SER A 2 -7.51 -17.26 2.73
CA SER A 2 -8.30 -16.25 3.46
C SER A 2 -9.15 -16.97 4.50
N LYS A 3 -9.12 -16.55 5.77
CA LYS A 3 -9.91 -17.15 6.88
C LYS A 3 -11.41 -17.24 6.56
N TYR A 4 -11.90 -16.31 5.74
CA TYR A 4 -13.31 -16.20 5.36
C TYR A 4 -13.48 -16.36 3.84
N ASN A 5 -14.51 -17.09 3.44
CA ASN A 5 -14.92 -17.26 2.04
C ASN A 5 -15.47 -15.93 1.47
N ARG A 6 -15.24 -15.68 0.18
CA ARG A 6 -15.69 -14.47 -0.52
C ARG A 6 -17.19 -14.22 -0.38
N ASN A 7 -18.01 -15.26 -0.59
CA ASN A 7 -19.46 -15.14 -0.54
C ASN A 7 -19.94 -14.75 0.86
N LEU A 8 -19.29 -15.30 1.90
CA LEU A 8 -19.59 -14.95 3.30
C LEU A 8 -19.25 -13.49 3.60
N LYS A 9 -18.12 -12.98 3.10
CA LYS A 9 -17.77 -11.56 3.26
C LYS A 9 -18.81 -10.63 2.64
N ILE A 10 -19.26 -10.96 1.43
CA ILE A 10 -20.26 -10.16 0.70
C ILE A 10 -21.62 -10.22 1.42
N ALA A 11 -22.03 -11.39 1.89
CA ALA A 11 -23.28 -11.53 2.64
C ALA A 11 -23.31 -10.67 3.91
N ILE A 12 -22.26 -10.76 4.74
CA ILE A 12 -22.13 -9.98 5.98
C ILE A 12 -22.04 -8.48 5.68
N ALA A 13 -21.30 -8.10 4.63
CA ALA A 13 -21.21 -6.72 4.19
C ALA A 13 -22.60 -6.17 3.78
N ASN A 14 -23.39 -6.94 3.03
CA ASN A 14 -24.72 -6.54 2.61
C ASN A 14 -25.69 -6.40 3.81
N GLN A 15 -25.61 -7.28 4.80
CA GLN A 15 -26.38 -7.14 6.06
C GLN A 15 -26.02 -5.85 6.80
N CYS A 16 -24.73 -5.53 6.87
CA CYS A 16 -24.28 -4.27 7.47
C CYS A 16 -24.77 -3.05 6.67
N LEU A 17 -24.84 -3.15 5.33
CA LEU A 17 -25.34 -2.09 4.47
C LEU A 17 -26.88 -1.94 4.50
N SER A 18 -27.62 -3.02 4.80
CA SER A 18 -29.07 -2.98 5.00
C SER A 18 -29.50 -2.41 6.35
N GLY A 19 -28.54 -1.95 7.17
CA GLY A 19 -28.81 -1.27 8.44
C GLY A 19 -28.59 -2.13 9.69
N GLU A 20 -28.09 -3.36 9.57
CA GLU A 20 -27.74 -4.15 10.75
C GLU A 20 -26.50 -3.58 11.45
N SER A 21 -26.52 -3.59 12.78
CA SER A 21 -25.39 -3.13 13.59
C SER A 21 -24.17 -4.02 13.36
N SER A 22 -23.04 -3.36 13.07
CA SER A 22 -21.75 -4.04 12.94
C SER A 22 -21.34 -4.78 14.23
N GLU A 23 -21.77 -4.31 15.40
CA GLU A 23 -21.56 -4.95 16.71
C GLU A 23 -22.43 -6.20 16.89
N ALA A 24 -23.66 -6.21 16.36
CA ALA A 24 -24.51 -7.39 16.37
C ALA A 24 -23.92 -8.50 15.48
N LEU A 25 -23.58 -8.16 14.25
CA LEU A 25 -22.91 -9.07 13.31
C LEU A 25 -21.57 -9.57 13.86
N SER A 26 -20.84 -8.71 14.58
CA SER A 26 -19.57 -9.07 15.21
C SER A 26 -19.73 -10.21 16.21
N ARG A 27 -20.76 -10.17 17.05
CA ARG A 27 -21.09 -11.23 18.01
C ARG A 27 -21.61 -12.50 17.35
N MET A 28 -22.38 -12.38 16.27
CA MET A 28 -22.95 -13.54 15.57
C MET A 28 -21.90 -14.37 14.83
N TYR A 29 -20.96 -13.68 14.16
CA TYR A 29 -19.98 -14.33 13.29
C TYR A 29 -18.58 -14.46 13.92
N ASP A 30 -18.38 -13.96 15.14
CA ASP A 30 -17.07 -13.85 15.81
C ASP A 30 -16.01 -13.14 14.93
N ILE A 31 -16.40 -12.00 14.38
CA ILE A 31 -15.58 -11.16 13.50
C ILE A 31 -15.54 -9.76 14.10
N SER A 32 -14.41 -9.09 14.08
CA SER A 32 -14.35 -7.72 14.61
C SER A 32 -15.28 -6.78 13.84
N SER A 33 -16.05 -5.96 14.57
CA SER A 33 -16.92 -4.94 13.99
C SER A 33 -16.17 -4.02 13.00
N ARG A 34 -14.90 -3.69 13.27
CA ARG A 34 -14.03 -2.95 12.34
C ARG A 34 -13.84 -3.65 10.99
N GLN A 35 -13.64 -4.97 11.00
CA GLN A 35 -13.47 -5.76 9.78
C GLN A 35 -14.76 -5.83 8.98
N ILE A 36 -15.90 -5.91 9.65
CA ILE A 36 -17.23 -5.91 9.02
C ILE A 36 -17.49 -4.58 8.33
N ARG A 37 -17.26 -3.44 9.02
CA ARG A 37 -17.37 -2.11 8.40
C ARG A 37 -16.44 -1.94 7.20
N TYR A 38 -15.22 -2.47 7.29
CA TYR A 38 -14.31 -2.46 6.16
C TYR A 38 -14.85 -3.27 4.98
N TRP A 39 -15.42 -4.46 5.23
CA TRP A 39 -16.03 -5.24 4.15
C TRP A 39 -17.21 -4.54 3.51
N ALA A 40 -18.06 -3.89 4.30
CA ALA A 40 -19.12 -3.03 3.80
C ALA A 40 -18.56 -1.96 2.86
N GLN A 41 -17.50 -1.25 3.25
CA GLN A 41 -16.84 -0.24 2.43
C GLN A 41 -16.33 -0.80 1.08
N VAL A 42 -15.68 -1.96 1.09
CA VAL A 42 -15.19 -2.61 -0.15
C VAL A 42 -16.36 -2.98 -1.07
N VAL A 43 -17.45 -3.51 -0.51
CA VAL A 43 -18.64 -3.88 -1.27
C VAL A 43 -19.37 -2.65 -1.80
N THR A 44 -19.40 -1.54 -1.07
CA THR A 44 -19.97 -0.28 -1.58
C THR A 44 -19.23 0.22 -2.83
N ILE A 45 -17.90 0.06 -2.88
CA ILE A 45 -17.09 0.54 -4.01
C ILE A 45 -17.15 -0.42 -5.21
N HIS A 46 -17.02 -1.73 -4.97
CA HIS A 46 -16.84 -2.73 -6.03
C HIS A 46 -18.08 -3.57 -6.33
N GLY A 47 -19.10 -3.52 -5.47
CA GLY A 47 -20.31 -4.34 -5.55
C GLY A 47 -19.98 -5.82 -5.72
N ASN A 48 -20.49 -6.40 -6.79
CA ASN A 48 -20.29 -7.82 -7.13
C ASN A 48 -18.85 -8.19 -7.48
N ASN A 49 -17.96 -7.21 -7.70
CA ASN A 49 -16.53 -7.45 -7.95
C ASN A 49 -15.69 -7.38 -6.66
N ALA A 50 -16.31 -7.15 -5.50
CA ALA A 50 -15.61 -7.12 -4.22
C ALA A 50 -14.83 -8.42 -3.95
N PHE A 51 -13.64 -8.28 -3.37
CA PHE A 51 -12.73 -9.35 -2.97
C PHE A 51 -12.33 -10.32 -4.07
N GLN A 52 -12.41 -9.92 -5.34
CA GLN A 52 -11.85 -10.69 -6.43
C GLN A 52 -10.32 -10.72 -6.33
N PRO A 53 -9.66 -11.79 -6.80
CA PRO A 53 -8.21 -11.81 -6.89
C PRO A 53 -7.70 -10.62 -7.69
N THR A 54 -6.68 -9.93 -7.17
CA THR A 54 -6.04 -8.77 -7.81
C THR A 54 -4.67 -9.17 -8.37
N PRO A 55 -4.58 -9.97 -9.45
CA PRO A 55 -3.29 -10.42 -10.00
C PRO A 55 -2.46 -9.23 -10.51
N HIS A 56 -3.12 -8.16 -10.96
CA HIS A 56 -2.47 -6.94 -11.43
C HIS A 56 -1.66 -6.22 -10.32
N LEU A 57 -1.99 -6.43 -9.03
CA LEU A 57 -1.25 -5.86 -7.89
C LEU A 57 -0.08 -6.74 -7.41
N ARG A 58 0.26 -7.81 -8.16
CA ARG A 58 1.37 -8.69 -7.78
C ARG A 58 2.74 -8.09 -8.11
N CYS A 59 2.85 -7.23 -9.12
CA CYS A 59 4.12 -6.65 -9.51
C CYS A 59 4.51 -5.45 -8.63
N ALA A 60 5.81 -5.25 -8.41
CA ALA A 60 6.33 -4.14 -7.61
C ALA A 60 5.89 -2.77 -8.14
N LYS A 61 5.86 -2.62 -9.48
CA LYS A 61 5.42 -1.40 -10.15
C LYS A 61 3.96 -1.04 -9.84
N ALA A 62 3.05 -2.01 -9.86
CA ALA A 62 1.64 -1.76 -9.52
C ALA A 62 1.46 -1.43 -8.03
N ARG A 63 2.23 -2.08 -7.15
CA ARG A 63 2.23 -1.74 -5.71
C ARG A 63 2.75 -0.33 -5.45
N LEU A 64 3.81 0.07 -6.16
CA LEU A 64 4.33 1.43 -6.07
C LEU A 64 3.29 2.45 -6.57
N GLN A 65 2.60 2.14 -7.67
CA GLN A 65 1.50 2.98 -8.17
C GLN A 65 0.36 3.11 -7.15
N ALA A 66 -0.01 2.02 -6.49
CA ALA A 66 -1.00 2.02 -5.40
C ALA A 66 -0.59 2.93 -4.23
N ILE A 67 0.68 2.86 -3.80
CA ILE A 67 1.21 3.74 -2.74
C ILE A 67 1.23 5.19 -3.20
N LYS A 68 1.69 5.46 -4.43
CA LYS A 68 1.69 6.81 -5.01
C LYS A 68 0.28 7.39 -5.08
N LEU A 69 -0.70 6.57 -5.50
CA LEU A 69 -2.11 6.97 -5.58
C LEU A 69 -2.63 7.45 -4.20
N MET A 70 -2.27 6.72 -3.14
CA MET A 70 -2.62 7.11 -1.77
C MET A 70 -2.08 8.49 -1.43
N TRP A 71 -0.79 8.74 -1.71
CA TRP A 71 -0.15 10.02 -1.40
C TRP A 71 -0.63 11.17 -2.28
N THR A 72 -0.94 10.92 -3.56
CA THR A 72 -1.42 11.96 -4.46
C THR A 72 -2.81 12.45 -4.11
N HIS A 73 -3.63 11.59 -3.49
CA HIS A 73 -5.01 11.90 -3.13
C HIS A 73 -5.23 12.09 -1.62
N ASP A 74 -4.16 12.06 -0.81
CA ASP A 74 -4.23 12.13 0.65
C ASP A 74 -5.23 11.13 1.26
N TRP A 75 -5.33 9.94 0.67
CA TRP A 75 -6.27 8.93 1.10
C TRP A 75 -5.80 8.18 2.34
N SER A 76 -6.76 7.84 3.21
CA SER A 76 -6.46 6.94 4.33
C SER A 76 -6.11 5.54 3.83
N LEU A 77 -5.29 4.83 4.61
CA LEU A 77 -4.89 3.45 4.33
C LEU A 77 -6.10 2.53 4.13
N GLY A 78 -7.16 2.72 4.93
CA GLY A 78 -8.42 1.98 4.82
C GLY A 78 -9.12 2.24 3.49
N HIS A 79 -9.27 3.52 3.11
CA HIS A 79 -9.91 3.90 1.87
C HIS A 79 -9.14 3.39 0.64
N THR A 80 -7.82 3.61 0.60
CA THR A 80 -6.97 3.13 -0.49
C THR A 80 -7.03 1.60 -0.62
N SER A 81 -7.00 0.88 0.50
CA SER A 81 -7.12 -0.58 0.49
C SER A 81 -8.46 -1.02 -0.09
N ALA A 82 -9.54 -0.31 0.24
CA ALA A 82 -10.86 -0.59 -0.30
C ALA A 82 -10.96 -0.29 -1.80
N VAL A 83 -10.41 0.84 -2.27
CA VAL A 83 -10.36 1.20 -3.69
C VAL A 83 -9.56 0.18 -4.50
N LEU A 84 -8.45 -0.32 -3.96
CA LEU A 84 -7.62 -1.36 -4.58
C LEU A 84 -8.21 -2.77 -4.47
N ASN A 85 -9.42 -2.91 -3.91
CA ASN A 85 -10.13 -4.17 -3.71
C ASN A 85 -9.34 -5.17 -2.84
N LEU A 86 -8.52 -4.67 -1.91
CA LEU A 86 -7.74 -5.50 -1.00
C LEU A 86 -8.67 -6.11 0.06
N THR A 87 -8.39 -7.37 0.41
CA THR A 87 -9.20 -8.09 1.41
C THR A 87 -9.03 -7.57 2.83
N THR A 88 -7.89 -6.94 3.12
CA THR A 88 -7.57 -6.34 4.42
C THR A 88 -6.72 -5.10 4.21
N THR A 89 -6.82 -4.17 5.16
CA THR A 89 -5.97 -2.98 5.22
C THR A 89 -4.50 -3.32 5.49
N GLY A 90 -4.24 -4.41 6.21
CA GLY A 90 -2.89 -4.87 6.54
C GLY A 90 -2.02 -5.16 5.33
N THR A 91 -2.60 -5.54 4.18
CA THR A 91 -1.84 -5.75 2.94
C THR A 91 -1.14 -4.47 2.48
N LEU A 92 -1.85 -3.34 2.49
CA LEU A 92 -1.28 -2.06 2.09
C LEU A 92 -0.28 -1.54 3.14
N SER A 93 -0.58 -1.73 4.43
CA SER A 93 0.35 -1.41 5.53
C SER A 93 1.69 -2.13 5.34
N LEU A 94 1.65 -3.44 5.03
CA LEU A 94 2.85 -4.23 4.81
C LEU A 94 3.66 -3.73 3.59
N TRP A 95 2.99 -3.25 2.54
CA TRP A 95 3.68 -2.67 1.39
C TRP A 95 4.36 -1.36 1.74
N LEU A 96 3.69 -0.50 2.52
CA LEU A 96 4.26 0.75 3.02
C LEU A 96 5.48 0.48 3.90
N ASP A 97 5.37 -0.41 4.89
CA ASP A 97 6.48 -0.75 5.79
C ASP A 97 7.69 -1.30 5.04
N ARG A 98 7.46 -2.10 4.00
CA ARG A 98 8.54 -2.65 3.16
C ARG A 98 9.16 -1.60 2.25
N TYR A 99 8.35 -0.69 1.73
CA TYR A 99 8.83 0.41 0.93
C TYR A 99 9.68 1.37 1.77
N ASP A 100 9.25 1.67 2.99
CA ASP A 100 9.99 2.52 3.93
C ASP A 100 11.36 1.92 4.29
N LYS A 101 11.40 0.60 4.55
CA LYS A 101 12.63 -0.10 4.94
C LYS A 101 13.59 -0.43 3.80
N TYR A 102 13.06 -0.77 2.62
CA TYR A 102 13.86 -1.37 1.53
C TYR A 102 13.65 -0.69 0.17
N GLY A 103 12.95 0.45 0.14
CA GLY A 103 12.60 1.17 -1.07
C GLY A 103 11.81 0.32 -2.06
N PHE A 104 12.04 0.57 -3.36
CA PHE A 104 11.36 -0.16 -4.43
C PHE A 104 11.59 -1.68 -4.39
N LYS A 105 12.80 -2.13 -3.99
CA LYS A 105 13.15 -3.55 -3.89
C LYS A 105 12.27 -4.28 -2.85
N GLY A 106 11.81 -3.59 -1.80
CA GLY A 106 10.89 -4.14 -0.81
C GLY A 106 9.49 -4.48 -1.35
N LEU A 107 9.10 -3.89 -2.48
CA LEU A 107 7.82 -4.14 -3.14
C LEU A 107 7.87 -5.33 -4.11
N GLU A 108 9.07 -5.83 -4.43
CA GLU A 108 9.23 -7.00 -5.28
C GLU A 108 8.64 -8.26 -4.63
N TYR A 109 7.95 -9.04 -5.44
CA TYR A 109 7.30 -10.26 -4.99
C TYR A 109 8.36 -11.34 -4.73
N CYS A 110 8.69 -11.57 -3.45
CA CYS A 110 9.39 -12.79 -3.06
C CYS A 110 8.43 -13.97 -3.25
N SER A 111 8.73 -14.86 -4.19
CA SER A 111 7.93 -16.06 -4.42
C SER A 111 7.84 -16.90 -3.15
N ARG A 112 6.62 -17.37 -2.85
CA ARG A 112 6.33 -18.26 -1.74
C ARG A 112 7.13 -19.56 -1.95
N GLY A 113 8.21 -19.74 -1.20
CA GLY A 113 9.12 -20.90 -1.31
C GLY A 113 10.61 -20.56 -1.41
N ARG A 114 10.97 -19.33 -1.82
CA ARG A 114 12.32 -18.83 -1.58
C ARG A 114 12.39 -18.32 -0.14
N LYS A 115 13.47 -18.64 0.58
CA LYS A 115 13.81 -17.96 1.84
C LYS A 115 13.60 -16.46 1.61
N PRO A 116 12.94 -15.72 2.52
CA PRO A 116 12.86 -14.27 2.41
C PRO A 116 14.26 -13.79 2.05
N MET A 117 14.38 -13.07 0.93
CA MET A 117 15.66 -12.50 0.56
C MET A 117 16.10 -11.71 1.78
N ASP A 118 17.26 -12.07 2.34
CA ASP A 118 17.77 -11.42 3.52
C ASP A 118 18.11 -9.99 3.10
N PHE A 119 17.17 -9.07 3.29
CA PHE A 119 17.35 -7.70 2.89
C PHE A 119 18.45 -7.02 3.72
N SER A 120 18.90 -7.62 4.85
CA SER A 120 20.12 -7.19 5.53
C SER A 120 21.40 -7.43 4.70
N LYS A 121 21.34 -8.25 3.65
CA LYS A 121 22.42 -8.42 2.66
C LYS A 121 22.29 -7.49 1.45
N ILE A 122 21.11 -6.89 1.24
CA ILE A 122 20.90 -5.86 0.22
C ILE A 122 21.22 -4.48 0.82
N ILE A 123 20.89 -4.30 2.10
CA ILE A 123 21.46 -3.30 3.00
C ILE A 123 22.77 -3.89 3.54
N THR A 124 23.70 -4.30 2.67
CA THR A 124 25.08 -4.06 3.09
C THR A 124 25.21 -2.56 3.06
N ASP A 125 25.01 -1.97 4.23
CA ASP A 125 25.69 -0.77 4.68
C ASP A 125 27.19 -1.13 4.65
N ARG A 126 27.74 -1.34 3.45
CA ARG A 126 29.17 -1.33 3.30
C ARG A 126 29.55 0.09 3.72
N PRO A 127 30.42 0.25 4.72
CA PRO A 127 30.97 1.58 4.99
C PRO A 127 31.46 2.15 3.65
N ASP A 128 31.30 3.46 3.43
CA ASP A 128 31.70 4.12 2.17
C ASP A 128 33.14 3.76 1.76
N ASP A 129 33.97 3.35 2.72
CA ASP A 129 35.34 2.86 2.53
C ASP A 129 35.47 1.57 1.69
N GLU A 130 34.41 0.77 1.52
CA GLU A 130 34.40 -0.43 0.66
C GLU A 130 33.65 -0.23 -0.68
N LYS A 131 33.07 0.95 -0.93
CA LYS A 131 32.41 1.25 -2.20
C LYS A 131 33.42 1.69 -3.24
N THR A 132 33.24 1.26 -4.48
CA THR A 132 34.11 1.69 -5.58
C THR A 132 33.84 3.17 -5.88
N LEU A 133 34.88 3.95 -6.25
CA LEU A 133 34.75 5.40 -6.49
C LEU A 133 33.70 5.76 -7.56
N GLU A 134 33.40 4.82 -8.47
CA GLU A 134 32.34 4.96 -9.47
C GLU A 134 30.94 4.84 -8.88
N GLU A 135 30.71 3.88 -7.98
CA GLU A 135 29.41 3.66 -7.30
C GLU A 135 29.03 4.88 -6.44
N LEU A 136 30.01 5.46 -5.74
CA LEU A 136 29.85 6.71 -4.98
C LEU A 136 29.44 7.89 -5.88
N LYS A 137 30.00 8.00 -7.09
CA LYS A 137 29.64 9.07 -8.03
C LYS A 137 28.23 8.90 -8.57
N GLU A 138 27.82 7.67 -8.86
CA GLU A 138 26.46 7.37 -9.31
C GLU A 138 25.43 7.67 -8.23
N GLU A 139 25.70 7.27 -6.98
CA GLU A 139 24.84 7.54 -5.84
C GLU A 139 24.69 9.05 -5.59
N VAL A 140 25.79 9.82 -5.64
CA VAL A 140 25.77 11.29 -5.54
C VAL A 140 25.00 11.92 -6.72
N ALA A 141 25.17 11.43 -7.94
CA ALA A 141 24.44 11.93 -9.10
C ALA A 141 22.93 11.68 -8.98
N TYR A 142 22.55 10.48 -8.53
CA TYR A 142 21.16 10.11 -8.26
C TYR A 142 20.54 11.01 -7.19
N LEU A 143 21.22 11.18 -6.04
CA LEU A 143 20.75 12.04 -4.95
C LEU A 143 20.64 13.52 -5.36
N ARG A 144 21.53 14.00 -6.23
CA ARG A 144 21.44 15.36 -6.80
C ARG A 144 20.24 15.51 -7.73
N ALA A 145 19.95 14.50 -8.55
CA ALA A 145 18.79 14.51 -9.43
C ALA A 145 17.48 14.50 -8.62
N GLU A 146 17.40 13.66 -7.58
CA GLU A 146 16.24 13.60 -6.69
C GLU A 146 16.01 14.94 -5.95
N ASN A 147 17.07 15.54 -5.40
CA ASN A 147 17.00 16.85 -4.77
C ASN A 147 16.58 17.96 -5.74
N ALA A 148 17.02 17.92 -6.99
CA ALA A 148 16.60 18.89 -8.00
C ALA A 148 15.11 18.79 -8.32
N VAL A 149 14.57 17.57 -8.39
CA VAL A 149 13.14 17.33 -8.58
C VAL A 149 12.34 17.85 -7.39
N LEU A 150 12.77 17.57 -6.16
CA LEU A 150 12.12 18.05 -4.94
C LEU A 150 12.09 19.58 -4.87
N LYS A 151 13.22 20.26 -5.16
CA LYS A 151 13.27 21.73 -5.22
C LYS A 151 12.32 22.31 -6.26
N LYS A 152 12.20 21.66 -7.43
CA LYS A 152 11.28 22.10 -8.48
C LYS A 152 9.82 21.96 -8.04
N LEU A 153 9.48 20.89 -7.33
CA LEU A 153 8.15 20.71 -6.73
C LEU A 153 7.84 21.76 -5.67
N GLU A 154 8.78 22.06 -4.78
CA GLU A 154 8.61 23.15 -3.81
C GLU A 154 8.40 24.51 -4.47
N GLN A 155 9.14 24.79 -5.54
CA GLN A 155 9.03 26.04 -6.29
C GLN A 155 7.65 26.18 -6.95
N ILE A 156 7.08 25.09 -7.47
CA ILE A 156 5.72 25.05 -8.00
C ILE A 156 4.70 25.31 -6.88
N LYS A 157 4.85 24.64 -5.72
CA LYS A 157 3.98 24.87 -4.55
C LYS A 157 4.01 26.33 -4.09
N ARG A 158 5.20 26.94 -4.00
CA ARG A 158 5.37 28.36 -3.64
C ARG A 158 4.72 29.31 -4.67
N ARG A 159 4.83 29.01 -5.97
CA ARG A 159 4.17 29.81 -7.03
C ARG A 159 2.65 29.71 -6.97
N GLN A 160 2.11 28.53 -6.71
CA GLN A 160 0.67 28.32 -6.54
C GLN A 160 0.13 29.03 -5.28
N ALA A 161 0.89 29.01 -4.18
CA ALA A 161 0.51 29.73 -2.96
C ALA A 161 0.50 31.26 -3.13
N LYS A 162 1.42 31.81 -3.94
CA LYS A 162 1.46 33.25 -4.27
C LYS A 162 0.35 33.69 -5.23
N LYS A 163 -0.12 32.81 -6.13
CA LYS A 163 -1.25 33.12 -7.05
C LYS A 163 -2.63 33.05 -6.38
N ARG A 164 -2.71 32.48 -5.18
CA ARG A 164 -3.97 32.31 -4.41
C ARG A 164 -4.14 33.37 -3.32
N ARG A 165 -3.19 34.30 -3.17
CA ARG A 165 -3.29 35.51 -2.35
C ARG A 165 -3.47 36.69 -3.29
#